data_AF-A0A348S556-F1
#
_entry.id   AF-A0A348S556-F1
#
_cell.length_a   1.000
_cell.length_b   1.000
_cell.length_c   1.000
_cell.angle_alpha   90.00
_cell.angle_beta   90.00
_cell.angle_gamma   90.00
#
_symmetry.space_group_name_H-M   'P 1'
#
loop_
_entity.id
_entity.type
_entity.pdbx_description
1 polymer ?
#
loop_
_entity_poly.entity_id
_entity_poly.type
_entity_poly.pdbx_seq_one_letter_code
_entity_poly.pdbx_strand_id
1 'polypeptide(L)'
;MSRLRLTQSPLDKRWLTTLLALTLLASSLDLNAQYGRRFGKPEGERAGVPEWNLQAAFRPDVFTFVRIFYGSYSDSYGRWGKKCMIDHPESDLNFSYRLEELTSLKVDPDGKVVSLTDPDLFNYPFVYLIEPGEMVLQKEERNALRKYLLGGGFMMIDDFWGPSEYENLRLELSRVFPDREPKEIPIE
;
A
#
# COMPACT_ATOMS: atom_id res chain seq x y z
N MET A 1 -46.59 56.74 -34.62
CA MET A 1 -45.46 56.22 -33.83
C MET A 1 -45.97 55.74 -32.48
N SER A 2 -46.31 54.45 -32.37
CA SER A 2 -46.79 53.83 -31.11
C SER A 2 -45.59 53.25 -30.36
N ARG A 3 -45.32 53.74 -29.13
CA ARG A 3 -44.32 53.13 -28.24
C ARG A 3 -44.99 52.03 -27.43
N LEU A 4 -44.72 50.77 -27.76
CA LEU A 4 -45.01 49.62 -26.91
C LEU A 4 -44.25 49.76 -25.58
N ARG A 5 -44.97 49.89 -24.46
CA ARG A 5 -44.40 49.71 -23.13
C ARG A 5 -44.33 48.22 -22.83
N LEU A 6 -43.13 47.66 -22.84
CA LEU A 6 -42.85 46.35 -22.26
C LEU A 6 -42.99 46.47 -20.73
N THR A 7 -44.02 45.88 -20.16
CA THR A 7 -44.12 45.66 -18.71
C THR A 7 -43.11 44.60 -18.32
N GLN A 8 -41.94 45.02 -17.82
CA GLN A 8 -41.03 44.12 -17.13
C GLN A 8 -41.70 43.69 -15.82
N SER A 9 -42.20 42.46 -15.79
CA SER A 9 -42.57 41.79 -14.53
C SER A 9 -41.29 41.67 -13.69
N PRO A 10 -41.24 42.23 -12.46
CA PRO A 10 -40.13 41.94 -11.58
C PRO A 10 -40.27 40.49 -11.15
N LEU A 11 -39.31 39.65 -11.55
CA LEU A 11 -39.15 38.32 -10.97
C LEU A 11 -39.16 38.47 -9.45
N ASP A 12 -40.14 37.85 -8.80
CA ASP A 12 -40.33 37.96 -7.36
C ASP A 12 -39.04 37.50 -6.66
N LYS A 13 -38.55 38.27 -5.69
CA LYS A 13 -37.26 38.00 -5.03
C LYS A 13 -37.21 36.60 -4.43
N ARG A 14 -38.37 36.04 -4.09
CA ARG A 14 -38.57 34.66 -3.63
C ARG A 14 -38.12 33.63 -4.68
N TRP A 15 -38.46 33.82 -5.95
CA TRP A 15 -38.03 32.94 -7.04
C TRP A 15 -36.53 33.02 -7.30
N LEU A 16 -35.95 34.22 -7.20
CA LEU A 16 -34.50 34.40 -7.30
C LEU A 16 -33.77 33.69 -6.15
N THR A 17 -34.27 33.78 -4.91
CA THR A 17 -33.67 33.05 -3.78
C THR A 17 -33.81 31.53 -3.90
N THR A 18 -34.95 31.04 -4.41
CA THR A 18 -35.15 29.59 -4.62
C THR A 18 -34.23 29.06 -5.71
N LEU A 19 -34.07 29.78 -6.82
CA LEU A 19 -33.15 29.40 -7.89
C LEU A 19 -31.70 29.41 -7.42
N LEU A 20 -31.29 30.40 -6.63
CA LEU A 20 -29.95 30.47 -6.04
C LEU A 20 -29.69 29.33 -5.05
N ALA A 21 -30.70 28.97 -4.24
CA ALA A 21 -30.60 27.85 -3.31
C ALA A 21 -30.48 26.51 -4.07
N LEU A 22 -31.23 26.34 -5.15
CA LEU A 22 -31.17 25.13 -5.98
C LEU A 22 -29.84 24.99 -6.72
N THR A 23 -29.26 26.08 -7.23
CA THR A 23 -27.94 26.03 -7.88
C THR A 23 -26.82 25.73 -6.88
N LEU A 24 -26.89 26.28 -5.66
CA LEU A 24 -25.95 25.95 -4.58
C LEU A 24 -26.09 24.49 -4.12
N LEU A 25 -27.31 23.97 -4.04
CA LEU A 25 -27.55 22.55 -3.73
C LEU A 25 -27.00 21.63 -4.81
N ALA A 26 -27.27 21.93 -6.09
CA ALA A 26 -26.76 21.14 -7.21
C ALA A 26 -25.22 21.15 -7.26
N SER A 27 -24.59 22.32 -7.08
CA SER A 27 -23.13 22.45 -7.07
C SER A 27 -22.48 21.66 -5.92
N SER A 28 -23.10 21.64 -4.74
CA SER A 28 -22.59 20.88 -3.59
C SER A 28 -22.78 19.36 -3.74
N LEU A 29 -23.84 18.91 -4.41
CA LEU A 29 -24.01 17.51 -4.79
C LEU A 29 -22.97 17.08 -5.84
N ASP A 30 -22.72 17.90 -6.86
CA ASP A 30 -21.72 17.62 -7.88
C ASP A 30 -20.29 17.60 -7.31
N LEU A 31 -19.97 18.51 -6.39
CA LEU A 31 -18.69 18.53 -5.67
C LEU A 31 -18.49 17.27 -4.82
N ASN A 32 -19.51 16.84 -4.07
CA ASN A 32 -19.45 15.61 -3.28
C ASN A 32 -19.35 14.36 -4.15
N ALA A 33 -20.08 14.30 -5.26
CA ALA A 33 -20.01 13.19 -6.21
C ALA A 33 -18.66 13.11 -6.93
N GLN A 34 -18.07 14.26 -7.28
CA GLN A 34 -16.72 14.33 -7.84
C GLN A 34 -15.65 13.99 -6.80
N TYR A 35 -15.81 14.43 -5.55
CA TYR A 35 -14.90 14.08 -4.45
C TYR A 35 -14.94 12.58 -4.15
N GLY A 36 -16.14 11.99 -4.08
CA GLY A 36 -16.33 10.55 -3.92
C GLY A 36 -15.77 9.72 -5.09
N ARG A 37 -15.84 10.22 -6.32
CA ARG A 37 -15.20 9.56 -7.48
C ARG A 37 -13.68 9.72 -7.54
N ARG A 38 -13.14 10.83 -7.05
CA ARG A 38 -11.71 11.17 -7.15
C ARG A 38 -10.89 10.65 -5.97
N PHE A 39 -11.51 10.48 -4.81
CA PHE A 39 -10.88 10.04 -3.56
C PHE A 39 -11.60 8.85 -2.91
N GLY A 40 -12.64 8.30 -3.54
CA GLY A 40 -13.25 7.05 -3.09
C GLY A 40 -12.26 5.91 -3.22
N LYS A 41 -11.99 5.21 -2.11
CA LYS A 41 -11.31 3.92 -2.19
C LYS A 41 -12.13 3.01 -3.12
N PRO A 42 -11.48 2.22 -4.00
CA PRO A 42 -12.19 1.26 -4.83
C PRO A 42 -13.07 0.35 -3.95
N GLU A 43 -14.31 0.09 -4.38
CA GLU A 43 -15.22 -0.78 -3.64
C GLU A 43 -14.73 -2.24 -3.64
N GLY A 44 -14.80 -2.91 -2.49
CA GLY A 44 -14.48 -4.34 -2.31
C GLY A 44 -13.25 -4.63 -1.45
N GLU A 45 -13.14 -5.87 -0.95
CA GLU A 45 -12.06 -6.31 -0.04
C GLU A 45 -10.66 -6.23 -0.67
N ARG A 46 -10.57 -6.24 -2.01
CA ARG A 46 -9.33 -6.27 -2.79
C ARG A 46 -9.01 -4.95 -3.49
N ALA A 47 -9.69 -3.85 -3.13
CA ALA A 47 -9.47 -2.52 -3.69
C ALA A 47 -9.38 -2.47 -5.23
N GLY A 48 -10.25 -3.22 -5.90
CA GLY A 48 -10.33 -3.28 -7.37
C GLY A 48 -9.30 -4.18 -8.05
N VAL A 49 -8.42 -4.86 -7.30
CA VAL A 49 -7.54 -5.91 -7.84
C VAL A 49 -8.37 -7.16 -8.11
N PRO A 50 -8.38 -7.68 -9.36
CA PRO A 50 -9.17 -8.87 -9.68
C PRO A 50 -8.59 -10.11 -9.00
N GLU A 51 -9.43 -11.13 -8.87
CA GLU A 51 -8.97 -12.48 -8.52
C GLU A 51 -8.59 -13.25 -9.78
N TRP A 52 -7.64 -14.17 -9.65
CA TRP A 52 -7.28 -15.11 -10.71
C TRP A 52 -7.21 -16.53 -10.16
N ASN A 53 -7.58 -17.49 -11.00
CA ASN A 53 -7.65 -18.88 -10.59
C ASN A 53 -6.33 -19.60 -10.87
N LEU A 54 -5.65 -19.97 -9.79
CA LEU A 54 -4.54 -20.92 -9.85
C LEU A 54 -5.08 -22.35 -9.98
N GLN A 55 -4.72 -23.02 -11.08
CA GLN A 55 -5.02 -24.44 -11.23
C GLN A 55 -4.43 -25.21 -10.04
N ALA A 56 -5.21 -26.14 -9.48
CA ALA A 56 -4.88 -26.83 -8.23
C ALA A 56 -3.49 -27.51 -8.23
N ALA A 57 -3.00 -27.91 -9.41
CA ALA A 57 -1.70 -28.54 -9.58
C ALA A 57 -0.51 -27.62 -9.24
N PHE A 58 -0.65 -26.30 -9.33
CA PHE A 58 0.44 -25.36 -9.08
C PHE A 58 0.53 -24.85 -7.64
N ARG A 59 -0.51 -25.07 -6.82
CA ARG A 59 -0.61 -24.46 -5.48
C ARG A 59 0.60 -24.67 -4.54
N PRO A 60 1.37 -25.77 -4.55
CA PRO A 60 2.55 -25.87 -3.69
C PRO A 60 3.79 -25.14 -4.24
N ASP A 61 3.77 -24.67 -5.49
CA ASP A 61 4.95 -24.13 -6.20
C ASP A 61 4.57 -22.89 -7.03
N VAL A 62 4.07 -21.86 -6.34
CA VAL A 62 3.80 -20.53 -6.91
C VAL A 62 4.62 -19.47 -6.20
N PHE A 63 5.00 -18.43 -6.93
CA PHE A 63 5.56 -17.23 -6.33
C PHE A 63 4.52 -16.63 -5.38
N THR A 64 4.88 -16.45 -4.12
CA THR A 64 4.01 -15.82 -3.11
C THR A 64 4.67 -14.52 -2.69
N PHE A 65 3.95 -13.40 -2.80
CA PHE A 65 4.43 -12.14 -2.25
C PHE A 65 4.28 -12.16 -0.73
N VAL A 66 5.41 -12.21 -0.02
CA VAL A 66 5.42 -12.34 1.45
C VAL A 66 5.94 -11.08 2.10
N ARG A 67 5.06 -10.38 2.82
CA ARG A 67 5.37 -9.20 3.62
C ARG A 67 5.86 -9.58 5.01
N ILE A 68 6.96 -8.97 5.44
CA ILE A 68 7.52 -9.18 6.78
C ILE A 68 6.78 -8.32 7.80
N PHE A 69 6.25 -8.97 8.83
CA PHE A 69 5.73 -8.34 10.03
C PHE A 69 6.84 -8.16 11.07
N TYR A 70 7.09 -6.91 11.47
CA TYR A 70 8.07 -6.53 12.48
C TYR A 70 7.52 -5.41 13.39
N GLY A 71 8.23 -5.09 14.48
CA GLY A 71 7.88 -3.99 15.39
C GLY A 71 8.67 -2.71 15.13
N SER A 72 8.06 -1.55 15.39
CA SER A 72 8.69 -0.23 15.25
C SER A 72 8.57 0.62 16.52
N TYR A 73 9.46 1.60 16.69
CA TYR A 73 9.42 2.54 17.83
C TYR A 73 8.12 3.36 17.89
N SER A 74 7.56 3.71 16.73
CA SER A 74 6.37 4.55 16.59
C SER A 74 5.08 3.77 16.39
N ASP A 75 5.10 2.44 16.58
CA ASP A 75 3.91 1.61 16.43
C ASP A 75 2.77 2.14 17.30
N SER A 76 1.67 2.52 16.65
CA SER A 76 0.50 3.08 17.32
C SER A 76 -0.63 2.06 17.42
N TYR A 77 -1.37 2.09 18.52
CA TYR A 77 -2.65 1.37 18.68
C TYR A 77 -3.81 2.05 17.90
N GLY A 78 -3.53 3.08 17.07
CA GLY A 78 -4.53 3.90 16.38
C GLY A 78 -4.50 3.85 14.85
N ARG A 79 -5.09 4.88 14.22
CA ARG A 79 -5.46 5.01 12.79
C ARG A 79 -4.41 4.60 11.74
N TRP A 80 -3.13 4.56 12.10
CA TRP A 80 -2.00 4.32 11.19
C TRP A 80 -1.41 2.90 11.30
N GLY A 81 -1.87 2.11 12.28
CA GLY A 81 -1.45 0.72 12.43
C GLY A 81 0.06 0.54 12.67
N LYS A 82 0.53 -0.69 12.41
CA LYS A 82 1.96 -1.05 12.39
C LYS A 82 2.61 -0.50 11.12
N LYS A 83 3.85 0.01 11.21
CA LYS A 83 4.59 0.52 10.04
C LYS A 83 4.71 -0.49 8.91
N CYS A 84 4.96 -1.75 9.25
CA CYS A 84 5.02 -2.86 8.29
C CYS A 84 3.71 -3.11 7.52
N MET A 85 2.58 -2.52 7.95
CA MET A 85 1.26 -2.68 7.33
C MET A 85 0.86 -1.47 6.46
N ILE A 86 1.79 -0.54 6.22
CA ILE A 86 1.57 0.57 5.29
C ILE A 86 1.26 -0.01 3.90
N ASP A 87 0.23 0.57 3.28
CA ASP A 87 -0.35 0.22 1.97
C ASP A 87 -0.84 -1.23 1.82
N HIS A 88 -0.96 -1.97 2.91
CA HIS A 88 -1.53 -3.32 2.91
C HIS A 88 -3.07 -3.27 3.05
N PRO A 89 -3.83 -4.10 2.31
CA PRO A 89 -3.37 -5.13 1.35
C PRO A 89 -3.16 -4.63 -0.08
N GLU A 90 -3.51 -3.38 -0.39
CA GLU A 90 -3.63 -2.89 -1.77
C GLU A 90 -2.33 -3.01 -2.59
N SER A 91 -1.18 -2.69 -1.98
CA SER A 91 0.14 -2.79 -2.62
C SER A 91 0.55 -4.23 -2.94
N ASP A 92 0.37 -5.14 -1.97
CA ASP A 92 0.71 -6.56 -2.09
C ASP A 92 -0.12 -7.24 -3.19
N LEU A 93 -1.42 -6.93 -3.21
CA LEU A 93 -2.35 -7.44 -4.22
C LEU A 93 -2.00 -6.92 -5.62
N ASN A 94 -1.71 -5.62 -5.76
CA ASN A 94 -1.37 -5.04 -7.04
C ASN A 94 -0.04 -5.57 -7.57
N PHE A 95 1.00 -5.68 -6.72
CA PHE A 95 2.29 -6.25 -7.12
C PHE A 95 2.13 -7.69 -7.63
N SER A 96 1.40 -8.50 -6.87
CA SER A 96 1.12 -9.91 -7.22
C SER A 96 0.35 -10.02 -8.53
N TYR A 97 -0.69 -9.19 -8.71
CA TYR A 97 -1.49 -9.16 -9.94
C TYR A 97 -0.64 -8.77 -11.16
N ARG A 98 0.22 -7.75 -11.05
CA ARG A 98 1.07 -7.32 -12.17
C ARG A 98 2.12 -8.36 -12.53
N LEU A 99 2.64 -9.11 -11.56
CA LEU A 99 3.53 -10.22 -11.87
C LEU A 99 2.80 -11.35 -12.62
N GLU A 100 1.58 -11.72 -12.23
CA GLU A 100 0.78 -12.72 -12.96
C GLU A 100 0.42 -12.21 -14.37
N GLU A 101 0.06 -10.94 -14.51
CA GLU A 101 -0.40 -10.35 -15.78
C GLU A 101 0.74 -10.16 -16.79
N LEU A 102 1.91 -9.70 -16.32
CA LEU A 102 3.00 -9.25 -17.18
C LEU A 102 4.10 -10.29 -17.39
N THR A 103 4.05 -11.41 -16.67
CA THR A 103 5.07 -12.47 -16.76
C THR A 103 4.43 -13.84 -16.95
N SER A 104 5.25 -14.89 -17.09
CA SER A 104 4.78 -16.28 -17.09
C SER A 104 4.82 -16.93 -15.71
N LEU A 105 5.20 -16.19 -14.66
CA LEU A 105 5.19 -16.69 -13.29
C LEU A 105 3.76 -17.05 -12.90
N LYS A 106 3.63 -18.07 -12.05
CA LYS A 106 2.41 -18.34 -11.32
C LYS A 106 2.52 -17.69 -9.96
N VAL A 107 1.58 -16.82 -9.67
CA VAL A 107 1.61 -15.95 -8.50
C VAL A 107 0.41 -16.25 -7.62
N ASP A 108 0.65 -16.38 -6.32
CA ASP A 108 -0.40 -16.50 -5.31
C ASP A 108 -1.27 -15.22 -5.28
N PRO A 109 -2.60 -15.32 -5.40
CA PRO A 109 -3.49 -14.16 -5.46
C PRO A 109 -3.63 -13.40 -4.16
N ASP A 110 -3.25 -13.98 -3.04
CA ASP A 110 -3.52 -13.44 -1.71
C ASP A 110 -2.22 -13.03 -1.00
N GLY A 111 -1.08 -13.62 -1.39
CA GLY A 111 0.19 -13.37 -0.73
C GLY A 111 0.15 -13.81 0.73
N LYS A 112 1.14 -13.40 1.52
CA LYS A 112 1.17 -13.66 2.96
C LYS A 112 1.81 -12.53 3.77
N VAL A 113 1.43 -12.44 5.03
CA VAL A 113 2.11 -11.64 6.05
C VAL A 113 2.73 -12.60 7.05
N VAL A 114 4.05 -12.54 7.23
CA VAL A 114 4.83 -13.51 8.00
C VAL A 114 5.81 -12.78 8.91
N SER A 115 5.97 -13.21 10.15
CA SER A 115 7.00 -12.66 11.05
C SER A 115 8.36 -13.31 10.80
N LEU A 116 9.45 -12.64 11.19
CA LEU A 116 10.79 -13.19 10.98
C LEU A 116 11.05 -14.50 11.74
N THR A 117 10.32 -14.77 12.82
CA THR A 117 10.44 -15.98 13.64
C THR A 117 9.44 -17.07 13.26
N ASP A 118 8.58 -16.82 12.27
CA ASP A 118 7.63 -17.80 11.78
C ASP A 118 8.39 -18.98 11.10
N PRO A 119 8.09 -20.24 11.47
CA PRO A 119 8.66 -21.40 10.80
C PRO A 119 8.42 -21.43 9.29
N ASP A 120 7.30 -20.88 8.80
CA ASP A 120 6.94 -20.88 7.39
C ASP A 120 7.81 -19.92 6.55
N LEU A 121 8.54 -18.99 7.17
CA LEU A 121 9.42 -18.05 6.47
C LEU A 121 10.35 -18.75 5.47
N PHE A 122 10.87 -19.92 5.84
CA PHE A 122 11.83 -20.67 5.03
C PHE A 122 11.22 -21.34 3.79
N ASN A 123 9.89 -21.31 3.65
CA ASN A 123 9.20 -21.81 2.46
C ASN A 123 9.13 -20.76 1.33
N TYR A 124 9.52 -19.51 1.60
CA TYR A 124 9.41 -18.42 0.62
C TYR A 124 10.80 -17.88 0.27
N PRO A 125 11.28 -18.01 -0.97
CA PRO A 125 12.61 -17.54 -1.36
C PRO A 125 12.71 -16.02 -1.50
N PHE A 126 11.57 -15.32 -1.54
CA PHE A 126 11.47 -13.87 -1.67
C PHE A 126 10.55 -13.33 -0.57
N VAL A 127 11.01 -12.31 0.14
CA VAL A 127 10.19 -11.55 1.10
C VAL A 127 10.36 -10.05 0.88
N TYR A 128 9.35 -9.30 1.29
CA TYR A 128 9.26 -7.86 1.17
C TYR A 128 9.14 -7.23 2.57
N LEU A 129 9.90 -6.16 2.81
CA LEU A 129 9.88 -5.42 4.06
C LEU A 129 9.70 -3.94 3.72
N ILE A 130 8.58 -3.34 4.10
CA ILE A 130 8.33 -1.91 3.92
C ILE A 130 8.66 -1.13 5.19
N GLU A 131 8.94 0.17 5.09
CA GLU A 131 9.03 1.13 6.21
C GLU A 131 10.03 0.76 7.34
N PRO A 132 11.28 0.35 7.03
CA PRO A 132 12.26 -0.02 8.05
C PRO A 132 12.78 1.15 8.89
N GLY A 133 12.39 2.39 8.58
CA GLY A 133 12.97 3.60 9.15
C GLY A 133 12.94 3.68 10.68
N GLU A 134 11.97 3.02 11.31
CA GLU A 134 11.85 2.91 12.76
C GLU A 134 11.79 1.45 13.24
N MET A 135 12.17 0.50 12.38
CA MET A 135 12.19 -0.93 12.68
C MET A 135 13.06 -1.24 13.89
N VAL A 136 12.58 -2.15 14.72
CA VAL A 136 13.28 -2.72 15.87
C VAL A 136 13.19 -4.23 15.80
N LEU A 137 14.35 -4.88 15.70
CA LEU A 137 14.41 -6.34 15.70
C LEU A 137 14.76 -6.87 17.09
N GLN A 138 14.09 -7.94 17.51
CA GLN A 138 14.48 -8.74 18.66
C GLN A 138 15.67 -9.64 18.31
N LYS A 139 16.31 -10.21 19.33
CA LYS A 139 17.49 -11.07 19.13
C LYS A 139 17.15 -12.28 18.26
N GLU A 140 15.98 -12.86 18.49
CA GLU A 140 15.45 -14.03 17.81
C GLU A 140 15.16 -13.70 16.33
N GLU A 141 14.53 -12.55 16.07
CA GLU A 141 14.26 -12.04 14.72
C GLU A 141 15.55 -11.78 13.94
N ARG A 142 16.56 -11.18 14.56
CA ARG A 142 17.88 -10.98 13.93
C ARG A 142 18.55 -12.30 13.57
N ASN A 143 18.50 -13.28 14.46
CA ASN A 143 19.07 -14.60 14.21
C ASN A 143 18.33 -15.32 13.07
N ALA A 144 17.01 -15.21 13.03
CA ALA A 144 16.19 -15.81 11.99
C ALA A 144 16.42 -15.13 10.63
N LEU A 145 16.47 -13.80 10.59
CA LEU A 145 16.79 -13.04 9.38
C LEU A 145 18.18 -13.39 8.84
N ARG A 146 19.18 -13.47 9.71
CA ARG A 146 20.53 -13.92 9.33
C ARG A 146 20.49 -15.31 8.72
N LYS A 147 19.78 -16.25 9.35
CA LYS A 147 19.64 -17.63 8.85
C LYS A 147 18.94 -17.68 7.50
N TYR A 148 17.86 -16.91 7.32
CA TYR A 148 17.10 -16.81 6.08
C TYR A 148 17.98 -16.34 4.91
N LEU A 149 18.66 -15.19 5.09
CA LEU A 149 19.50 -14.59 4.05
C LEU A 149 20.75 -15.43 3.74
N LEU A 150 21.37 -16.06 4.74
CA LEU A 150 22.48 -16.99 4.50
C LEU A 150 22.02 -18.32 3.88
N GLY A 151 20.74 -18.68 4.04
CA GLY A 151 20.13 -19.86 3.45
C GLY A 151 19.74 -19.69 1.97
N GLY A 152 19.97 -18.51 1.39
CA GLY A 152 19.62 -18.20 -0.01
C GLY A 152 18.31 -17.43 -0.17
N GLY A 153 17.65 -17.05 0.92
CA GLY A 153 16.50 -16.16 0.88
C GLY A 153 16.87 -14.77 0.38
N PHE A 154 15.98 -14.15 -0.38
CA PHE A 154 16.08 -12.78 -0.86
C PHE A 154 15.09 -11.90 -0.11
N MET A 155 15.50 -10.67 0.22
CA MET A 155 14.65 -9.67 0.85
C MET A 155 14.73 -8.37 0.06
N MET A 156 13.58 -7.94 -0.45
CA MET A 156 13.40 -6.57 -0.94
C MET A 156 13.01 -5.68 0.23
N ILE A 157 13.75 -4.60 0.45
CA ILE A 157 13.46 -3.61 1.49
C ILE A 157 13.02 -2.33 0.81
N ASP A 158 11.89 -1.80 1.23
CA ASP A 158 11.27 -0.62 0.67
C ASP A 158 10.79 0.34 1.75
N ASP A 159 10.76 1.57 1.29
CA ASP A 159 10.57 2.89 1.86
C ASP A 159 11.20 3.25 3.20
N PHE A 160 12.29 4.02 3.14
CA PHE A 160 12.76 4.83 4.26
C PHE A 160 13.00 6.26 3.78
N TRP A 161 12.67 7.21 4.65
CA TRP A 161 12.68 8.64 4.33
C TRP A 161 13.91 9.32 4.91
N GLY A 162 14.92 9.47 4.05
CA GLY A 162 16.10 10.27 4.33
C GLY A 162 17.14 9.61 5.25
N PRO A 163 18.19 10.36 5.66
CA PRO A 163 19.38 9.77 6.28
C PRO A 163 19.13 9.13 7.64
N SER A 164 18.19 9.66 8.43
CA SER A 164 17.92 9.15 9.78
C SER A 164 17.31 7.75 9.76
N GLU A 165 16.33 7.54 8.88
CA GLU A 165 15.65 6.26 8.73
C GLU A 165 16.56 5.22 8.06
N TYR A 166 17.36 5.65 7.08
CA TYR A 166 18.41 4.82 6.52
C TYR A 166 19.40 4.35 7.58
N GLU A 167 19.84 5.24 8.48
CA GLU A 167 20.79 4.89 9.53
C GLU A 167 20.19 3.88 10.52
N ASN A 168 18.90 3.97 10.85
CA ASN A 168 18.22 2.94 11.65
C ASN A 168 18.26 1.58 10.95
N LEU A 169 17.88 1.53 9.66
CA LEU A 169 17.97 0.31 8.85
C LEU A 169 19.40 -0.24 8.84
N ARG A 170 20.40 0.60 8.57
CA ARG A 170 21.82 0.21 8.55
C ARG A 170 22.27 -0.37 9.88
N LEU A 171 21.88 0.25 11.00
CA LEU A 171 22.19 -0.24 12.34
C LEU A 171 21.54 -1.60 12.62
N GLU A 172 20.25 -1.81 12.30
CA GLU A 172 19.61 -3.11 12.44
C GLU A 172 20.29 -4.18 11.57
N LEU A 173 20.63 -3.85 10.33
CA LEU A 173 21.36 -4.77 9.44
C LEU A 173 22.76 -5.09 9.96
N SER A 174 23.48 -4.14 10.55
CA SER A 174 24.79 -4.40 11.18
C SER A 174 24.68 -5.37 12.37
N ARG A 175 23.55 -5.37 13.09
CA ARG A 175 23.29 -6.33 14.17
C ARG A 175 23.01 -7.74 13.64
N VAL A 176 22.53 -7.86 12.40
CA VAL A 176 22.31 -9.13 11.68
C VAL A 176 23.61 -9.61 11.03
N PHE A 177 24.38 -8.70 10.42
CA PHE A 177 25.66 -8.94 9.77
C PHE A 177 26.74 -7.94 10.23
N PRO A 178 27.42 -8.20 11.36
CA PRO A 178 28.42 -7.28 11.91
C PRO A 178 29.62 -7.03 10.99
N ASP A 179 29.92 -7.97 10.11
CA ASP A 179 31.08 -7.94 9.22
C ASP A 179 30.73 -7.50 7.78
N ARG A 180 29.53 -6.93 7.56
CA ARG A 180 29.05 -6.51 6.24
C ARG A 180 28.42 -5.12 6.33
N GLU A 181 28.70 -4.30 5.32
CA GLU A 181 28.07 -2.99 5.15
C GLU A 181 27.26 -2.96 3.84
N PRO A 182 26.13 -2.23 3.80
CA PRO A 182 25.43 -1.96 2.55
C PRO A 182 26.34 -1.29 1.53
N LYS A 183 26.23 -1.71 0.28
CA LYS A 183 26.96 -1.13 -0.85
C LYS A 183 26.01 -0.86 -1.98
N GLU A 184 26.31 0.20 -2.73
CA GLU A 184 25.63 0.48 -3.98
C GLU A 184 25.92 -0.64 -4.99
N ILE A 185 24.87 -1.07 -5.70
CA ILE A 185 24.99 -2.08 -6.75
C ILE A 185 25.44 -1.36 -8.03
N PRO A 186 26.55 -1.79 -8.68
CA PRO A 186 27.02 -1.18 -9.93
C PRO A 186 25.97 -1.28 -11.04
N ILE A 187 25.97 -0.32 -11.97
CA ILE A 187 25.04 -0.24 -13.11
C ILE A 187 25.63 -0.95 -14.36
N GLU A 188 26.74 -1.66 -14.21
CA GLU A 188 27.51 -2.28 -15.31
C GLU A 188 26.75 -3.36 -16.08
#